data_AF-A0AAX2TLQ0-F1
#
_entry.id   AF-A0AAX2TLQ0-F1
#
_cell.length_a   1.000
_cell.length_b   1.000
_cell.length_c   1.000
_cell.angle_alpha   90.00
_cell.angle_beta   90.00
_cell.angle_gamma   90.00
#
_symmetry.space_group_name_H-M   'P 1'
#
loop_
_entity.id
_entity.type
_entity.pdbx_description
1 polymer ?
#
loop_
_entity_poly.entity_id
_entity_poly.type
_entity_poly.pdbx_seq_one_letter_code
_entity_poly.pdbx_strand_id
1 'polypeptide(L)'
;EEYTVWPSQLDFSAELTKARNSKAESIFVFYPGAAGVQFLNQYAQAGIKAQIPLYTAFTIDELSLPLQKDNAIGIPGAQEWVNDLPNAENKKFVEDYRKKYPGLRPTYYGAQAYDAAQLINSAVVAVKGDLTKKDAMKAEMEKAN
;
A
#
# COMPACT_ATOMS: atom_id res chain seq x y z
N GLU A 1 15.65 15.65 -0.93
CA GLU A 1 14.45 15.08 -0.28
C GLU A 1 13.55 16.24 0.11
N GLU A 2 12.25 16.16 -0.16
CA GLU A 2 11.27 17.20 0.17
C GLU A 2 10.26 16.60 1.15
N TYR A 3 9.88 17.38 2.17
CA TYR A 3 8.84 17.00 3.11
C TYR A 3 7.67 17.96 2.96
N THR A 4 6.55 17.47 2.44
CA THR A 4 5.33 18.27 2.25
C THR A 4 4.42 18.23 3.47
N VAL A 5 3.46 19.15 3.56
CA VAL A 5 2.57 19.26 4.72
C VAL A 5 1.50 18.16 4.70
N TRP A 6 1.50 17.26 5.68
CA TRP A 6 0.45 16.27 5.85
C TRP A 6 -0.63 16.75 6.84
N PRO A 7 -1.94 16.52 6.59
CA PRO A 7 -2.54 15.88 5.40
C PRO A 7 -3.00 16.88 4.31
N SER A 8 -2.69 18.17 4.45
CA SER A 8 -3.29 19.23 3.64
C SER A 8 -2.62 19.52 2.30
N GLN A 9 -1.45 18.93 2.00
CA GLN A 9 -0.80 19.11 0.71
C GLN A 9 -1.62 18.48 -0.41
N LEU A 10 -2.20 19.32 -1.27
CA LEU A 10 -2.94 18.90 -2.46
C LEU A 10 -2.47 19.61 -3.74
N ASP A 11 -1.61 20.61 -3.63
CA ASP A 11 -0.92 21.27 -4.75
C ASP A 11 0.54 20.84 -4.72
N PHE A 12 1.03 20.20 -5.78
CA PHE A 12 2.39 19.70 -5.91
C PHE A 12 3.16 20.43 -7.03
N SER A 13 2.63 21.55 -7.53
CA SER A 13 3.20 22.28 -8.67
C SER A 13 4.63 22.77 -8.40
N ALA A 14 4.93 23.18 -7.17
CA ALA A 14 6.26 23.61 -6.76
C ALA A 14 7.26 22.44 -6.75
N GLU A 15 6.87 21.31 -6.15
CA GLU A 15 7.67 20.10 -6.06
C GLU A 15 7.95 19.52 -7.45
N LEU A 16 6.93 19.46 -8.31
CA LEU A 16 7.07 18.99 -9.69
C LEU A 16 7.96 19.92 -10.53
N THR A 17 7.87 21.24 -10.32
CA THR A 17 8.76 22.21 -10.98
C THR A 17 10.22 22.02 -10.53
N LYS A 18 10.43 21.83 -9.23
CA LYS A 18 11.76 21.54 -8.66
C LYS A 18 12.30 20.23 -9.22
N ALA A 19 11.48 19.18 -9.28
CA ALA A 19 11.87 17.89 -9.83
C ALA A 19 12.32 18.02 -11.29
N ARG A 20 11.55 18.72 -12.14
CA ARG A 20 11.91 18.98 -13.55
C ARG A 20 13.27 19.66 -13.70
N ASN A 21 13.61 20.58 -12.79
CA ASN A 21 14.85 21.35 -12.84
C ASN A 21 16.03 20.68 -12.12
N SER A 22 15.80 19.56 -11.41
CA SER A 22 16.80 18.94 -10.54
C SER A 22 17.86 18.12 -11.27
N LYS A 23 17.62 17.77 -12.54
CA LYS A 23 18.39 16.74 -13.29
C LYS A 23 18.33 15.34 -12.67
N ALA A 24 17.38 15.07 -11.77
CA ALA A 24 17.19 13.74 -11.21
C ALA A 24 16.78 12.74 -12.30
N GLU A 25 17.31 11.53 -12.20
CA GLU A 25 16.97 10.43 -13.12
C GLU A 25 15.60 9.80 -12.81
N SER A 26 15.07 10.01 -11.61
CA SER A 26 13.77 9.50 -11.18
C SER A 26 13.19 10.31 -10.04
N ILE A 27 11.88 10.20 -9.83
CA ILE A 27 11.17 10.69 -8.65
C ILE A 27 10.71 9.48 -7.84
N PHE A 28 10.86 9.55 -6.52
CA PHE A 28 10.22 8.63 -5.58
C PHE A 28 9.22 9.41 -4.70
N VAL A 29 8.03 8.87 -4.47
CA VAL A 29 7.04 9.48 -3.58
C VAL A 29 6.36 8.48 -2.65
N PHE A 30 5.90 9.02 -1.51
CA PHE A 30 5.00 8.36 -0.57
C PHE A 30 3.85 9.32 -0.24
N TYR A 31 2.69 9.10 -0.87
CA TYR A 31 1.48 9.90 -0.65
C TYR A 31 0.23 9.00 -0.62
N PRO A 32 -0.12 8.39 0.52
CA PRO A 32 -1.35 7.61 0.63
C PRO A 32 -2.62 8.46 0.44
N GLY A 33 -3.67 7.86 -0.10
CA GLY A 33 -5.01 8.47 -0.17
C GLY A 33 -5.11 9.67 -1.13
N ALA A 34 -5.84 10.72 -0.70
CA ALA A 34 -6.18 11.86 -1.56
C ALA A 34 -4.95 12.60 -2.10
N ALA A 35 -3.87 12.69 -1.31
CA ALA A 35 -2.62 13.30 -1.73
C ALA A 35 -2.00 12.55 -2.92
N GLY A 36 -1.99 11.22 -2.90
CA GLY A 36 -1.48 10.39 -4.01
C GLY A 36 -2.28 10.54 -5.29
N VAL A 37 -3.62 10.62 -5.17
CA VAL A 37 -4.50 10.91 -6.31
C VAL A 37 -4.15 12.27 -6.93
N GLN A 38 -4.01 13.32 -6.12
CA GLN A 38 -3.68 14.66 -6.61
C GLN A 38 -2.26 14.72 -7.20
N PHE A 39 -1.28 14.11 -6.55
CA PHE A 39 0.09 14.04 -7.04
C PHE A 39 0.15 13.38 -8.43
N LEU A 40 -0.47 12.19 -8.60
CA LEU A 40 -0.48 11.49 -9.89
C LEU A 40 -1.18 12.32 -10.98
N ASN A 41 -2.30 12.98 -10.66
CA ASN A 41 -3.00 13.83 -11.60
C ASN A 41 -2.13 15.01 -12.07
N GLN A 42 -1.46 15.70 -11.15
CA GLN A 42 -0.61 16.83 -11.49
C GLN A 42 0.69 16.39 -12.19
N TYR A 43 1.27 15.27 -11.78
CA TYR A 43 2.41 14.64 -12.47
C TYR A 43 2.07 14.31 -13.93
N ALA A 44 0.87 13.76 -14.19
CA ALA A 44 0.39 13.49 -15.54
C ALA A 44 0.13 14.79 -16.33
N GLN A 45 -0.61 15.75 -15.75
CA GLN A 45 -0.93 17.04 -16.38
C GLN A 45 0.32 17.87 -16.71
N ALA A 46 1.34 17.82 -15.86
CA ALA A 46 2.61 18.51 -16.06
C ALA A 46 3.49 17.89 -17.15
N GLY A 47 3.09 16.75 -17.74
CA GLY A 47 3.83 16.06 -18.80
C GLY A 47 5.19 15.50 -18.36
N ILE A 48 5.50 15.52 -17.06
CA ILE A 48 6.80 15.11 -16.53
C ILE A 48 7.01 13.59 -16.66
N LYS A 49 5.93 12.80 -16.81
CA LYS A 49 5.98 11.35 -17.09
C LYS A 49 6.83 10.99 -18.30
N ALA A 50 6.88 11.86 -19.32
CA ALA A 50 7.69 11.64 -20.52
C ALA A 50 9.19 11.95 -20.31
N GLN A 51 9.56 12.56 -19.18
CA GLN A 51 10.91 13.07 -18.92
C GLN A 51 11.58 12.36 -17.75
N ILE A 52 10.85 12.15 -16.65
CA ILE A 52 11.41 11.60 -15.41
C ILE A 52 10.48 10.49 -14.89
N PRO A 53 10.93 9.23 -14.84
CA PRO A 53 10.15 8.11 -14.31
C PRO A 53 9.80 8.31 -12.83
N LEU A 54 8.64 7.77 -12.43
CA LEU A 54 8.13 7.83 -11.08
C LEU A 54 8.13 6.42 -10.46
N TYR A 55 8.58 6.35 -9.21
CA TYR A 55 8.47 5.20 -8.32
C TYR A 55 7.68 5.59 -7.09
N THR A 56 6.94 4.65 -6.51
CA THR A 56 6.09 4.97 -5.36
C THR A 56 6.22 3.94 -4.25
N ALA A 57 5.86 4.35 -3.03
CA ALA A 57 5.46 3.44 -1.97
C ALA A 57 4.07 3.84 -1.46
N PHE A 58 3.18 2.86 -1.27
CA PHE A 58 1.84 3.05 -0.67
C PHE A 58 0.96 4.16 -1.30
N THR A 59 1.25 4.57 -2.53
CA THR A 59 0.60 5.71 -3.21
C THR A 59 -0.42 5.22 -4.23
N ILE A 60 -0.15 4.08 -4.86
CA ILE A 60 -1.03 3.42 -5.82
C ILE A 60 -1.48 2.11 -5.16
N ASP A 61 -2.71 2.08 -4.68
CA ASP A 61 -3.28 0.96 -3.94
C ASP A 61 -4.77 0.77 -4.28
N GLU A 62 -5.37 -0.32 -3.82
CA GLU A 62 -6.75 -0.69 -4.17
C GLU A 62 -7.81 0.41 -3.86
N LEU A 63 -7.56 1.27 -2.87
CA LEU A 63 -8.44 2.39 -2.52
C LEU A 63 -8.27 3.59 -3.46
N SER A 64 -7.04 3.90 -3.85
CA SER A 64 -6.69 5.08 -4.65
C SER A 64 -6.74 4.81 -6.17
N LEU A 65 -6.47 3.57 -6.59
CA LEU A 65 -6.40 3.14 -7.98
C LEU A 65 -7.65 3.49 -8.81
N PRO A 66 -8.91 3.34 -8.33
CA PRO A 66 -10.10 3.75 -9.07
C PRO A 66 -10.15 5.25 -9.40
N LEU A 67 -9.53 6.08 -8.57
CA LEU A 67 -9.46 7.53 -8.75
C LEU A 67 -8.29 7.93 -9.64
N GLN A 68 -7.18 7.19 -9.58
CA GLN A 68 -5.97 7.43 -10.38
C GLN A 68 -6.13 6.95 -11.83
N LYS A 69 -6.86 5.86 -12.06
CA LYS A 69 -7.15 5.31 -13.40
C LYS A 69 -5.86 5.13 -14.23
N ASP A 70 -5.86 5.58 -15.48
CA ASP A 70 -4.76 5.44 -16.43
C ASP A 70 -3.47 6.15 -15.99
N ASN A 71 -3.56 7.13 -15.08
CA ASN A 71 -2.37 7.83 -14.57
C ASN A 71 -1.44 6.86 -13.82
N ALA A 72 -1.99 5.82 -13.18
CA ALA A 72 -1.25 4.81 -12.44
C ALA A 72 -0.51 3.79 -13.33
N ILE A 73 -0.89 3.66 -14.61
CA ILE A 73 -0.35 2.61 -15.50
C ILE A 73 1.15 2.81 -15.71
N GLY A 74 1.93 1.74 -15.52
CA GLY A 74 3.37 1.70 -15.78
C GLY A 74 4.24 2.38 -14.71
N ILE A 75 3.66 2.77 -13.57
CA ILE A 75 4.41 3.32 -12.43
C ILE A 75 4.75 2.18 -11.47
N PRO A 76 6.02 1.83 -11.26
CA PRO A 76 6.40 0.82 -10.28
C PRO A 76 6.12 1.30 -8.85
N GLY A 77 5.61 0.38 -8.02
CA GLY A 77 5.30 0.63 -6.62
C GLY A 77 5.88 -0.44 -5.71
N ALA A 78 6.21 -0.05 -4.48
CA ALA A 78 6.58 -0.96 -3.40
C ALA A 78 5.53 -0.91 -2.28
N GLN A 79 5.10 -2.11 -1.85
CA GLN A 79 4.21 -2.36 -0.71
C GLN A 79 4.34 -3.84 -0.32
N GLU A 80 3.94 -4.19 0.89
CA GLU A 80 4.05 -5.57 1.42
C GLU A 80 3.11 -6.55 0.72
N TRP A 81 2.05 -6.07 0.06
CA TRP A 81 1.04 -6.92 -0.54
C TRP A 81 0.38 -6.29 -1.77
N VAL A 82 0.11 -7.13 -2.78
CA VAL A 82 -0.74 -6.82 -3.94
C VAL A 82 -1.75 -7.93 -4.15
N ASN A 83 -2.90 -7.58 -4.72
CA ASN A 83 -4.02 -8.51 -4.89
C ASN A 83 -3.75 -9.67 -5.87
N ASP A 84 -2.67 -9.60 -6.64
CA ASP A 84 -2.29 -10.57 -7.67
C ASP A 84 -0.99 -11.32 -7.36
N LEU A 85 -0.50 -11.28 -6.11
CA LEU A 85 0.65 -12.10 -5.69
C LEU A 85 0.45 -13.57 -6.11
N PRO A 86 1.43 -14.19 -6.79
CA PRO A 86 1.25 -15.47 -7.47
C PRO A 86 1.42 -16.68 -6.55
N ASN A 87 0.89 -16.63 -5.33
CA ASN A 87 0.89 -17.75 -4.37
C ASN A 87 -0.55 -18.19 -4.03
N ALA A 88 -0.68 -19.39 -3.46
CA ALA A 88 -1.99 -20.01 -3.21
C ALA A 88 -2.75 -19.31 -2.07
N GLU A 89 -2.03 -18.86 -1.06
CA GLU A 89 -2.55 -18.17 0.13
C GLU A 89 -3.22 -16.85 -0.26
N ASN A 90 -2.56 -16.06 -1.12
CA ASN A 90 -3.09 -14.81 -1.63
C ASN A 90 -4.35 -15.04 -2.48
N LYS A 91 -4.32 -16.00 -3.40
CA LYS A 91 -5.50 -16.34 -4.23
C LYS A 91 -6.69 -16.69 -3.34
N LYS A 92 -6.47 -17.53 -2.33
CA LYS A 92 -7.50 -17.90 -1.36
C LYS A 92 -8.03 -16.68 -0.59
N PHE A 93 -7.15 -15.83 -0.06
CA PHE A 93 -7.55 -14.62 0.65
C PHE A 93 -8.42 -13.71 -0.22
N VAL A 94 -8.00 -13.45 -1.47
CA VAL A 94 -8.72 -12.59 -2.39
C VAL A 94 -10.08 -13.16 -2.77
N GLU A 95 -10.16 -14.46 -3.06
CA GLU A 95 -11.41 -15.16 -3.35
C GLU A 95 -12.38 -15.12 -2.17
N ASP A 96 -11.92 -15.49 -0.97
CA ASP A 96 -12.72 -15.50 0.24
C ASP A 96 -13.22 -14.09 0.60
N TYR A 97 -12.37 -13.07 0.45
CA TYR A 97 -12.73 -11.68 0.70
C TYR A 97 -13.83 -11.22 -0.24
N ARG A 98 -13.68 -11.44 -1.56
CA ARG A 98 -14.68 -11.04 -2.57
C ARG A 98 -16.01 -11.78 -2.39
N LYS A 99 -15.97 -13.05 -1.96
CA LYS A 99 -17.18 -13.82 -1.64
C LYS A 99 -17.90 -13.28 -0.41
N LYS A 100 -17.16 -12.91 0.65
CA LYS A 100 -17.73 -12.39 1.90
C LYS A 100 -18.20 -10.95 1.79
N TYR A 101 -17.55 -10.14 0.96
CA TYR A 101 -17.82 -8.72 0.77
C TYR A 101 -18.09 -8.40 -0.72
N PRO A 102 -19.29 -8.73 -1.24
CA PRO A 102 -19.62 -8.50 -2.64
C PRO A 102 -19.45 -7.04 -3.05
N GLY A 103 -18.80 -6.81 -4.19
CA GLY A 103 -18.54 -5.47 -4.73
C GLY A 103 -17.33 -4.76 -4.11
N LEU A 104 -16.72 -5.32 -3.06
CA LEU A 104 -15.48 -4.80 -2.49
C LEU A 104 -14.28 -5.62 -2.97
N ARG A 105 -13.13 -4.94 -3.06
CA ARG A 105 -11.84 -5.55 -3.35
C ARG A 105 -10.95 -5.45 -2.12
N PRO A 106 -10.17 -6.50 -1.80
CA PRO A 106 -9.27 -6.47 -0.66
C PRO A 106 -8.16 -5.45 -0.88
N THR A 107 -7.85 -4.69 0.16
CA THR A 107 -6.73 -3.75 0.22
C THR A 107 -5.55 -4.42 0.92
N TYR A 108 -4.34 -3.83 0.84
CA TYR A 108 -3.21 -4.28 1.66
C TYR A 108 -3.51 -4.16 3.16
N TYR A 109 -4.29 -3.16 3.59
CA TYR A 109 -4.80 -3.09 4.97
C TYR A 109 -5.64 -4.30 5.35
N GLY A 110 -6.47 -4.79 4.42
CA GLY A 110 -7.26 -6.00 4.60
C GLY A 110 -6.38 -7.24 4.72
N ALA A 111 -5.35 -7.36 3.87
CA ALA A 111 -4.38 -8.45 3.94
C ALA A 111 -3.59 -8.43 5.26
N GLN A 112 -3.07 -7.26 5.65
CA GLN A 112 -2.36 -7.06 6.91
C GLN A 112 -3.21 -7.45 8.12
N ALA A 113 -4.49 -7.05 8.14
CA ALA A 113 -5.41 -7.42 9.22
C ALA A 113 -5.71 -8.92 9.23
N TYR A 114 -5.80 -9.55 8.06
CA TYR A 114 -6.00 -10.99 7.93
C TYR A 114 -4.82 -11.76 8.50
N ASP A 115 -3.59 -11.39 8.12
CA ASP A 115 -2.36 -12.03 8.62
C ASP A 115 -2.18 -11.81 10.12
N ALA A 116 -2.44 -10.60 10.62
CA ALA A 116 -2.38 -10.30 12.05
C ALA A 116 -3.38 -11.15 12.86
N ALA A 117 -4.60 -11.33 12.38
CA ALA A 117 -5.59 -12.19 13.03
C ALA A 117 -5.14 -13.66 13.07
N GLN A 118 -4.50 -14.14 12.00
CA GLN A 118 -3.97 -15.51 11.93
C GLN A 118 -2.79 -15.72 12.89
N LEU A 119 -1.90 -14.73 13.02
CA LEU A 119 -0.82 -14.74 14.00
C LEU A 119 -1.34 -14.76 15.44
N ILE A 120 -2.37 -13.97 15.75
CA ILE A 120 -3.00 -13.98 17.08
C ILE A 120 -3.67 -15.34 17.33
N ASN A 121 -4.36 -15.88 16.33
CA ASN A 121 -5.02 -17.18 16.45
C ASN A 121 -4.04 -18.32 16.72
N SER A 122 -2.85 -18.34 16.09
CA SER A 122 -1.84 -19.37 16.35
C SER A 122 -1.42 -19.37 17.83
N ALA A 123 -1.23 -18.19 18.41
CA ALA A 123 -0.89 -18.03 19.83
C ALA A 123 -2.00 -18.54 20.75
N VAL A 124 -3.28 -18.21 20.45
CA VAL A 124 -4.45 -18.67 21.21
C VAL A 124 -4.56 -20.19 21.17
N VAL A 125 -4.37 -20.80 20.00
CA VAL A 125 -4.37 -22.25 19.81
C VAL A 125 -3.24 -22.93 20.60
N ALA A 126 -2.03 -22.38 20.56
CA ALA A 126 -0.86 -22.92 21.26
C ALA A 126 -1.07 -22.99 22.79
N VAL A 127 -1.76 -22.01 23.37
CA VAL A 127 -2.11 -22.01 24.81
C VAL A 127 -3.45 -22.66 25.12
N LYS A 128 -4.08 -23.30 24.13
CA LYS A 128 -5.40 -23.95 24.25
C LYS A 128 -6.49 -23.01 24.81
N GLY A 129 -6.42 -21.73 24.44
CA GLY A 129 -7.37 -20.69 24.88
C GLY A 129 -7.09 -20.07 26.25
N ASP A 130 -6.04 -20.49 26.97
CA ASP A 130 -5.66 -19.86 28.24
C ASP A 130 -4.87 -18.56 28.01
N LEU A 131 -5.61 -17.45 27.86
CA LEU A 131 -5.05 -16.12 27.59
C LEU A 131 -4.24 -15.52 28.76
N THR A 132 -4.21 -16.18 29.92
CA THR A 132 -3.34 -15.76 31.03
C THR A 132 -1.88 -16.12 30.76
N LYS A 133 -1.60 -17.08 29.87
CA LYS A 133 -0.25 -17.55 29.48
C LYS A 133 0.44 -16.63 28.46
N LYS A 134 0.58 -15.35 28.80
CA LYS A 134 1.12 -14.31 27.90
C LYS A 134 2.52 -14.63 27.35
N ASP A 135 3.41 -15.19 28.18
CA ASP A 135 4.77 -15.53 27.74
C ASP A 135 4.77 -16.66 26.70
N ALA A 136 3.92 -17.66 26.88
CA ALA A 136 3.77 -18.75 25.91
C ALA A 136 3.11 -18.26 24.60
N MET A 137 2.13 -17.36 24.69
CA MET A 137 1.54 -16.72 23.50
C MET A 137 2.60 -15.92 22.72
N LYS A 138 3.40 -15.12 23.42
CA LYS A 138 4.50 -14.35 22.81
C LYS A 138 5.52 -15.27 22.15
N ALA A 139 5.97 -16.30 22.85
CA ALA A 139 6.94 -17.26 22.34
C ALA A 139 6.43 -18.02 21.09
N GLU A 140 5.11 -18.26 20.98
CA GLU A 140 4.54 -18.82 19.77
C GLU A 140 4.60 -17.83 18.60
N MET A 141 4.20 -16.57 18.80
CA MET A 141 4.22 -15.56 17.74
C MET A 141 5.63 -15.26 17.23
N GLU A 142 6.64 -15.31 18.10
CA GLU A 142 8.05 -15.08 17.73
C GLU A 142 8.60 -16.13 16.75
N LYS A 143 7.96 -17.30 16.60
CA LYS A 143 8.35 -18.33 15.61
C LYS A 143 8.01 -17.96 14.18
N ALA A 144 7.17 -16.94 13.96
CA ALA A 144 6.76 -16.49 12.64
C ALA A 144 7.79 -15.54 11.97
N ASN A 145 8.87 -15.18 12.68
CA ASN A 145 9.95 -14.33 12.19
C ASN A 145 11.10 -15.14 11.56
#